data_AF-A0A662KI51-F1
#
_entry.id   AF-A0A662KI51-F1
#
_cell.length_a   1.000
_cell.length_b   1.000
_cell.length_c   1.000
_cell.angle_alpha   90.00
_cell.angle_beta   90.00
_cell.angle_gamma   90.00
#
_symmetry.space_group_name_H-M   'P 1'
#
loop_
_entity.id
_entity.type
_entity.pdbx_description
1 polymer ?
#
loop_
_entity_poly.entity_id
_entity_poly.type
_entity_poly.pdbx_seq_one_letter_code
_entity_poly.pdbx_strand_id
1 'polypeptide(L)'
;MEDKRFIEESFPVKEVSEHSAREKNIRHGHISTLHIWWARRPLASSRATSYAALIPAPKDIDEWEKKRQFIIELCKWENSLNSMIIERARKDILEANGGKPPRVLDPFAGGGSIPLEALRLGCETYAGEYNPVAVLILKCTLEYPQKYGKKLVKDVKKWGEWVLQEAKKEIGGFYPPDKSGYFGEGEGAIPVGYIWARTIKCENPSCNAEIPLMRQFWLAKKSNKKVALYPYVEGKEVKFKIVGDGYEKMPSGFDPSKGTVKGAVATCPVCGHVIEAKNVRRQFQEGKAGQRMIAVVLHSKNRKGKFYRIATEEDMKAYREAEKYLEEKRQKLMQEWGIDPVPDESLPPKETLGFRVQRYGMWTWGSLFNSRQKLALITFVEKVRQAYEKMIEEGYDKEYAKAVVSYLAIGVNNTGEKNNSISRWANTKETIAGSFSRQALPMVWDYFESNSFSESTGDWLNSIEYNLNVAKHCSFLNYSSEVFQFSATELPFPSDYFDAVFTDPPYYDNVPYSYLSDFFYVWLKRCLGDLYPDLFSTPLTPKSKEIVAYTHDKTWEEGKRFFEDMLKKSFREIYRVLKPNGIATIVYAHKTTEGWETVINALLDSGLIVTASWPIHTEMQARLRAK
;
A
#
# COMPACT_ATOMS: atom_id res chain seq x y z
N MET A 1 -26.53 -36.53 5.83
CA MET A 1 -25.31 -35.86 5.32
C MET A 1 -24.97 -36.49 3.97
N GLU A 2 -25.54 -36.01 2.87
CA GLU A 2 -25.25 -36.55 1.51
C GLU A 2 -24.82 -35.45 0.51
N ASP A 3 -24.84 -34.17 0.88
CA ASP A 3 -24.44 -33.05 -0.01
C ASP A 3 -23.09 -32.44 0.42
N LYS A 4 -22.01 -33.19 0.26
CA LYS A 4 -20.64 -32.67 0.50
C LYS A 4 -20.16 -31.83 -0.67
N ARG A 5 -19.33 -30.83 -0.38
CA ARG A 5 -18.66 -29.98 -1.38
C ARG A 5 -17.30 -30.57 -1.78
N PHE A 6 -16.82 -30.24 -2.98
CA PHE A 6 -15.54 -30.76 -3.49
C PHE A 6 -14.38 -30.46 -2.53
N ILE A 7 -14.33 -29.24 -1.99
CA ILE A 7 -13.28 -28.82 -1.03
C ILE A 7 -13.27 -29.64 0.26
N GLU A 8 -14.32 -30.38 0.59
CA GLU A 8 -14.37 -31.22 1.79
C GLU A 8 -13.69 -32.58 1.59
N GLU A 9 -13.48 -33.00 0.33
CA GLU A 9 -12.89 -34.31 0.01
C GLU A 9 -11.55 -34.19 -0.72
N SER A 10 -11.35 -33.14 -1.52
CA SER A 10 -10.16 -32.99 -2.35
C SER A 10 -9.85 -31.53 -2.67
N PHE A 11 -8.56 -31.22 -2.85
CA PHE A 11 -8.12 -29.92 -3.35
C PHE A 11 -6.73 -30.00 -4.02
N PRO A 12 -6.51 -29.37 -5.19
CA PRO A 12 -5.21 -29.37 -5.88
C PRO A 12 -4.21 -28.38 -5.24
N VAL A 13 -3.77 -28.70 -4.02
CA VAL A 13 -2.94 -27.82 -3.18
C VAL A 13 -1.65 -27.36 -3.87
N LYS A 14 -0.94 -28.28 -4.53
CA LYS A 14 0.37 -28.01 -5.14
C LYS A 14 0.24 -26.98 -6.27
N GLU A 15 -0.63 -27.23 -7.22
CA GLU A 15 -0.82 -26.38 -8.40
C GLU A 15 -1.39 -25.01 -8.04
N VAL A 16 -2.35 -24.96 -7.11
CA VAL A 16 -2.90 -23.68 -6.62
C VAL A 16 -1.82 -22.85 -5.91
N SER A 17 -0.92 -23.51 -5.16
CA SER A 17 0.21 -22.84 -4.51
C SER A 17 1.20 -22.26 -5.52
N GLU A 18 1.53 -23.01 -6.57
CA GLU A 18 2.42 -22.56 -7.66
C GLU A 18 1.84 -21.32 -8.38
N HIS A 19 0.55 -21.34 -8.69
CA HIS A 19 -0.14 -20.20 -9.30
C HIS A 19 -0.22 -18.99 -8.36
N SER A 20 -0.49 -19.21 -7.07
CA SER A 20 -0.51 -18.17 -6.03
C SER A 20 0.86 -17.50 -5.86
N ALA A 21 1.95 -18.25 -5.98
CA ALA A 21 3.30 -17.69 -5.94
C ALA A 21 3.63 -16.88 -7.20
N ARG A 22 3.22 -17.37 -8.38
CA ARG A 22 3.47 -16.71 -9.67
C ARG A 22 2.80 -15.34 -9.77
N GLU A 23 1.56 -15.21 -9.31
CA GLU A 23 0.80 -13.95 -9.42
C GLU A 23 1.38 -12.79 -8.60
N LYS A 24 2.18 -13.05 -7.56
CA LYS A 24 2.81 -12.01 -6.74
C LYS A 24 3.73 -11.07 -7.52
N ASN A 25 4.15 -11.45 -8.72
CA ASN A 25 4.97 -10.62 -9.61
C ASN A 25 4.17 -9.88 -10.69
N ILE A 26 2.86 -10.12 -10.76
CA ILE A 26 1.96 -9.47 -11.72
C ILE A 26 1.60 -8.08 -11.22
N ARG A 27 1.71 -7.10 -12.12
CA ARG A 27 1.43 -5.68 -11.80
C ARG A 27 0.38 -5.07 -12.71
N HIS A 28 0.14 -5.65 -13.89
CA HIS A 28 -0.83 -5.15 -14.84
C HIS A 28 -2.22 -5.71 -14.52
N GLY A 29 -3.16 -4.83 -14.16
CA GLY A 29 -4.56 -5.19 -13.85
C GLY A 29 -4.79 -5.89 -12.50
N HIS A 30 -3.72 -6.35 -11.84
CA HIS A 30 -3.83 -6.99 -10.53
C HIS A 30 -4.22 -5.99 -9.44
N ILE A 31 -5.25 -6.30 -8.65
CA ILE A 31 -5.83 -5.37 -7.65
C ILE A 31 -4.83 -4.89 -6.58
N SER A 32 -3.69 -5.56 -6.45
CA SER A 32 -2.61 -5.09 -5.57
C SER A 32 -1.93 -3.80 -5.99
N THR A 33 -2.13 -3.35 -7.23
CA THR A 33 -1.60 -2.08 -7.71
C THR A 33 -2.57 -0.91 -7.57
N LEU A 34 -3.84 -1.17 -7.23
CA LEU A 34 -4.82 -0.12 -6.93
C LEU A 34 -4.42 0.65 -5.67
N HIS A 35 -4.22 -0.09 -4.57
CA HIS A 35 -3.80 0.46 -3.28
C HIS A 35 -3.11 -0.62 -2.46
N ILE A 36 -2.16 -0.23 -1.62
CA ILE A 36 -1.54 -1.17 -0.69
C ILE A 36 -2.52 -1.61 0.39
N TRP A 37 -2.59 -2.91 0.63
CA TRP A 37 -3.27 -3.49 1.78
C TRP A 37 -2.49 -4.73 2.21
N TRP A 38 -2.21 -4.87 3.50
CA TRP A 38 -1.19 -5.80 3.99
C TRP A 38 -1.64 -7.27 4.09
N ALA A 39 -2.94 -7.56 4.07
CA ALA A 39 -3.52 -8.90 4.18
C ALA A 39 -4.16 -9.39 2.86
N ARG A 40 -3.50 -9.22 1.72
CA ARG A 40 -4.11 -9.59 0.44
C ARG A 40 -3.82 -11.05 0.05
N ARG A 41 -4.82 -11.92 0.26
CA ARG A 41 -5.34 -12.92 -0.71
C ARG A 41 -4.65 -13.06 -2.07
N PRO A 42 -3.91 -14.13 -2.41
CA PRO A 42 -3.72 -14.43 -3.82
C PRO A 42 -5.07 -14.69 -4.52
N LEU A 43 -5.25 -14.16 -5.72
CA LEU A 43 -6.50 -14.32 -6.48
C LEU A 43 -6.66 -15.76 -6.96
N ALA A 44 -5.58 -16.42 -7.35
CA ALA A 44 -5.56 -17.82 -7.74
C ALA A 44 -6.12 -18.74 -6.63
N SER A 45 -5.61 -18.60 -5.40
CA SER A 45 -6.14 -19.37 -4.26
C SER A 45 -7.59 -19.01 -3.97
N SER A 46 -7.92 -17.71 -3.96
CA SER A 46 -9.29 -17.24 -3.66
C SER A 46 -10.32 -17.81 -4.63
N ARG A 47 -10.01 -17.82 -5.94
CA ARG A 47 -10.87 -18.40 -6.97
C ARG A 47 -11.01 -19.91 -6.82
N ALA A 48 -9.90 -20.61 -6.62
CA ALA A 48 -9.89 -22.06 -6.49
C ALA A 48 -10.69 -22.54 -5.28
N THR A 49 -10.50 -21.90 -4.12
CA THR A 49 -11.22 -22.25 -2.89
C THR A 49 -12.70 -21.92 -2.99
N SER A 50 -13.05 -20.73 -3.50
CA SER A 50 -14.46 -20.33 -3.68
C SER A 50 -15.19 -21.28 -4.63
N TYR A 51 -14.57 -21.64 -5.76
CA TYR A 51 -15.18 -22.58 -6.71
C TYR A 51 -15.34 -23.98 -6.10
N ALA A 52 -14.28 -24.53 -5.50
CA ALA A 52 -14.30 -25.86 -4.89
C ALA A 52 -15.31 -25.98 -3.72
N ALA A 53 -15.56 -24.88 -3.01
CA ALA A 53 -16.54 -24.83 -1.92
C ALA A 53 -18.00 -24.77 -2.41
N LEU A 54 -18.25 -24.35 -3.65
CA LEU A 54 -19.61 -24.14 -4.18
C LEU A 54 -20.08 -25.23 -5.13
N ILE A 55 -19.24 -26.22 -5.43
CA ILE A 55 -19.59 -27.37 -6.28
C ILE A 55 -19.64 -28.67 -5.45
N PRO A 56 -20.44 -29.67 -5.87
CA PRO A 56 -20.54 -30.94 -5.14
C PRO A 56 -19.24 -31.74 -5.20
N ALA A 57 -19.04 -32.62 -4.22
CA ALA A 57 -18.04 -33.66 -4.23
C ALA A 57 -18.12 -34.54 -5.50
N PRO A 58 -17.01 -35.14 -5.96
CA PRO A 58 -17.03 -36.04 -7.10
C PRO A 58 -17.69 -37.38 -6.74
N LYS A 59 -18.44 -37.96 -7.68
CA LYS A 59 -19.10 -39.26 -7.50
C LYS A 59 -18.17 -40.45 -7.77
N ASP A 60 -17.18 -40.25 -8.63
CA ASP A 60 -16.21 -41.25 -9.05
C ASP A 60 -14.85 -40.61 -9.39
N ILE A 61 -13.87 -41.47 -9.71
CA ILE A 61 -12.50 -41.04 -10.00
C ILE A 61 -12.39 -40.21 -11.28
N ASP A 62 -13.26 -40.45 -12.27
CA ASP A 62 -13.24 -39.73 -13.54
C ASP A 62 -13.78 -38.31 -13.37
N GLU A 63 -14.86 -38.16 -12.59
CA GLU A 63 -15.39 -36.85 -12.19
C GLU A 63 -14.40 -36.09 -11.30
N TRP A 64 -13.72 -36.79 -10.39
CA TRP A 64 -12.67 -36.22 -9.55
C TRP A 64 -11.55 -35.61 -10.40
N GLU A 65 -11.01 -36.35 -11.37
CA GLU A 65 -9.90 -35.88 -12.22
C GLU A 65 -10.36 -34.69 -13.09
N LYS A 66 -11.57 -34.76 -13.67
CA LYS A 66 -12.16 -33.66 -14.47
C LYS A 66 -12.33 -32.38 -13.65
N LYS A 67 -12.90 -32.46 -12.44
CA LYS A 67 -13.10 -31.32 -11.55
C LYS A 67 -11.76 -30.76 -11.07
N ARG A 68 -10.85 -31.63 -10.63
CA ARG A 68 -9.49 -31.26 -10.21
C ARG A 68 -8.76 -30.50 -11.31
N GLN A 69 -8.74 -31.03 -12.53
CA GLN A 69 -8.05 -30.40 -13.65
C GLN A 69 -8.68 -29.07 -14.05
N PHE A 70 -10.01 -28.96 -13.96
CA PHE A 70 -10.69 -27.69 -14.19
C PHE A 70 -10.36 -26.65 -13.11
N ILE A 71 -10.27 -27.00 -11.83
CA ILE A 71 -9.84 -26.09 -10.76
C ILE A 71 -8.42 -25.55 -11.04
N ILE A 72 -7.50 -26.42 -11.46
CA ILE A 72 -6.13 -26.05 -11.83
C ILE A 72 -6.15 -25.05 -13.00
N GLU A 73 -6.96 -25.31 -14.02
CA GLU A 73 -7.10 -24.40 -15.16
C GLU A 73 -7.72 -23.05 -14.75
N LEU A 74 -8.80 -23.09 -13.96
CA LEU A 74 -9.55 -21.94 -13.50
C LEU A 74 -8.68 -20.98 -12.69
N CYS A 75 -7.79 -21.49 -11.82
CA CYS A 75 -6.99 -20.65 -10.93
C CYS A 75 -5.85 -19.87 -11.62
N LYS A 76 -5.53 -20.15 -12.89
CA LYS A 76 -4.51 -19.43 -13.66
C LYS A 76 -4.88 -17.94 -13.78
N TRP A 77 -3.90 -17.04 -13.62
CA TRP A 77 -4.12 -15.60 -13.76
C TRP A 77 -4.66 -15.25 -15.16
N GLU A 78 -4.11 -15.88 -16.20
CA GLU A 78 -4.49 -15.67 -17.60
C GLU A 78 -5.97 -16.02 -17.87
N ASN A 79 -6.55 -16.90 -17.05
CA ASN A 79 -7.94 -17.32 -17.17
C ASN A 79 -8.92 -16.48 -16.33
N SER A 80 -8.44 -15.49 -15.56
CA SER A 80 -9.28 -14.63 -14.70
C SER A 80 -10.38 -13.86 -15.44
N LEU A 81 -10.20 -13.62 -16.75
CA LEU A 81 -11.17 -12.96 -17.62
C LEU A 81 -11.50 -13.80 -18.87
N ASN A 82 -11.15 -15.09 -18.89
CA ASN A 82 -11.47 -15.97 -20.00
C ASN A 82 -12.96 -16.33 -19.93
N SER A 83 -13.76 -15.81 -20.86
CA SER A 83 -15.21 -15.98 -20.85
C SER A 83 -15.64 -17.45 -20.86
N MET A 84 -14.99 -18.31 -21.64
CA MET A 84 -15.35 -19.74 -21.70
C MET A 84 -15.16 -20.44 -20.35
N ILE A 85 -14.04 -20.17 -19.68
CA ILE A 85 -13.71 -20.77 -18.39
C ILE A 85 -14.60 -20.22 -17.28
N ILE A 86 -14.80 -18.91 -17.24
CA ILE A 86 -15.62 -18.24 -16.22
C ILE A 86 -17.10 -18.60 -16.36
N GLU A 87 -17.64 -18.62 -17.59
CA GLU A 87 -19.04 -19.02 -17.83
C GLU A 87 -19.29 -20.49 -17.48
N ARG A 88 -18.32 -21.38 -17.76
CA ARG A 88 -18.40 -22.76 -17.29
C ARG A 88 -18.45 -22.83 -15.76
N ALA A 89 -17.56 -22.12 -15.07
CA ALA A 89 -17.54 -22.12 -13.61
C ALA A 89 -18.84 -21.55 -13.00
N ARG A 90 -19.40 -20.49 -13.60
CA ARG A 90 -20.69 -19.91 -13.23
C ARG A 90 -21.82 -20.91 -13.38
N LYS A 91 -21.86 -21.62 -14.51
CA LYS A 91 -22.87 -22.64 -14.78
C LYS A 91 -22.78 -23.78 -13.77
N ASP A 92 -21.59 -24.30 -13.52
CA ASP A 92 -21.35 -25.39 -12.57
C ASP A 92 -21.82 -24.99 -11.16
N ILE A 93 -21.53 -23.76 -10.72
CA ILE A 93 -22.01 -23.21 -9.43
C ILE A 93 -23.53 -23.03 -9.44
N LEU A 94 -24.10 -22.45 -10.49
CA LEU A 94 -25.54 -22.19 -10.56
C LEU A 94 -26.35 -23.49 -10.49
N GLU A 95 -25.92 -24.52 -11.22
CA GLU A 95 -26.52 -25.85 -11.21
C GLU A 95 -26.39 -26.52 -9.84
N ALA A 96 -25.21 -26.43 -9.21
CA ALA A 96 -24.98 -26.97 -7.87
C ALA A 96 -25.83 -26.30 -6.78
N ASN A 97 -26.26 -25.05 -6.98
CA ASN A 97 -26.97 -24.24 -5.99
C ASN A 97 -28.44 -24.00 -6.38
N GLY A 98 -29.06 -24.99 -7.04
CA GLY A 98 -30.51 -25.00 -7.30
C GLY A 98 -30.97 -23.92 -8.28
N GLY A 99 -30.12 -23.52 -9.22
CA GLY A 99 -30.43 -22.52 -10.23
C GLY A 99 -30.39 -21.08 -9.71
N LYS A 100 -29.90 -20.84 -8.49
CA LYS A 100 -29.80 -19.51 -7.88
C LYS A 100 -28.34 -19.16 -7.58
N PRO A 101 -27.89 -17.93 -7.89
CA PRO A 101 -26.59 -17.45 -7.44
C PRO A 101 -26.46 -17.56 -5.92
N PRO A 102 -25.43 -18.22 -5.37
CA PRO A 102 -25.25 -18.30 -3.93
C PRO A 102 -24.86 -16.94 -3.36
N ARG A 103 -25.36 -16.62 -2.16
CA ARG A 103 -24.94 -15.45 -1.38
C ARG A 103 -23.65 -15.75 -0.64
N VAL A 104 -22.60 -15.02 -0.99
CA VAL A 104 -21.25 -15.20 -0.44
C VAL A 104 -20.84 -13.96 0.34
N LEU A 105 -20.50 -14.14 1.61
CA LEU A 105 -19.99 -13.08 2.48
C LEU A 105 -18.49 -13.24 2.73
N ASP A 106 -17.76 -12.13 2.66
CA ASP A 106 -16.45 -11.98 3.30
C ASP A 106 -16.50 -10.83 4.32
N PRO A 107 -16.53 -11.11 5.65
CA PRO A 107 -16.58 -10.07 6.68
C PRO A 107 -15.20 -9.47 7.03
N PHE A 108 -14.11 -9.96 6.43
CA PHE A 108 -12.74 -9.45 6.57
C PHE A 108 -12.13 -9.17 5.19
N ALA A 109 -12.91 -8.53 4.32
CA ALA A 109 -12.62 -8.46 2.90
C ALA A 109 -11.31 -7.73 2.56
N GLY A 110 -10.86 -6.81 3.42
CA GLY A 110 -9.57 -6.14 3.31
C GLY A 110 -9.28 -5.59 1.91
N GLY A 111 -8.35 -6.25 1.19
CA GLY A 111 -7.91 -5.84 -0.14
C GLY A 111 -8.81 -6.29 -1.31
N GLY A 112 -9.87 -7.06 -1.04
CA GLY A 112 -10.92 -7.43 -1.98
C GLY A 112 -10.73 -8.72 -2.79
N SER A 113 -9.72 -9.54 -2.50
CA SER A 113 -9.40 -10.72 -3.32
C SER A 113 -10.50 -11.78 -3.33
N ILE A 114 -10.96 -12.21 -2.15
CA ILE A 114 -11.99 -13.24 -2.00
C ILE A 114 -13.33 -12.79 -2.60
N PRO A 115 -13.89 -11.62 -2.22
CA PRO A 115 -15.15 -11.18 -2.81
C PRO A 115 -15.04 -10.90 -4.31
N LEU A 116 -13.91 -10.41 -4.83
CA LEU A 116 -13.76 -10.23 -6.27
C LEU A 116 -13.86 -11.56 -7.03
N GLU A 117 -13.25 -12.62 -6.51
CA GLU A 117 -13.30 -13.93 -7.14
C GLU A 117 -14.67 -14.60 -6.97
N ALA A 118 -15.35 -14.43 -5.83
CA ALA A 118 -16.75 -14.85 -5.68
C ALA A 118 -17.67 -14.16 -6.71
N LEU A 119 -17.49 -12.85 -6.90
CA LEU A 119 -18.21 -12.05 -7.90
C LEU A 119 -17.93 -12.54 -9.32
N ARG A 120 -16.67 -12.88 -9.63
CA ARG A 120 -16.29 -13.46 -10.94
C ARG A 120 -16.99 -14.78 -11.21
N LEU A 121 -17.10 -15.62 -10.19
CA LEU A 121 -17.77 -16.91 -10.23
C LEU A 121 -19.31 -16.80 -10.27
N GLY A 122 -19.86 -15.58 -10.29
CA GLY A 122 -21.29 -15.33 -10.47
C GLY A 122 -22.10 -15.36 -9.17
N CYS A 123 -21.45 -15.21 -8.02
CA CYS A 123 -22.10 -15.17 -6.72
C CYS A 123 -22.70 -13.79 -6.42
N GLU A 124 -23.79 -13.76 -5.64
CA GLU A 124 -24.28 -12.54 -5.00
C GLU A 124 -23.32 -12.19 -3.85
N THR A 125 -22.49 -11.17 -4.03
CA THR A 125 -21.28 -10.99 -3.20
C THR A 125 -21.42 -9.86 -2.20
N TYR A 126 -21.12 -10.14 -0.94
CA TYR A 126 -21.16 -9.20 0.18
C TYR A 126 -19.75 -9.08 0.77
N ALA A 127 -19.21 -7.86 0.84
CA ALA A 127 -17.88 -7.59 1.38
C ALA A 127 -17.98 -6.61 2.55
N GLY A 128 -17.50 -7.04 3.71
CA GLY A 128 -17.46 -6.24 4.93
C GLY A 128 -16.04 -5.92 5.36
N GLU A 129 -15.83 -4.72 5.88
CA GLU A 129 -14.57 -4.36 6.54
C GLU A 129 -14.79 -3.31 7.63
N TYR A 130 -14.03 -3.41 8.71
CA TYR A 130 -14.08 -2.45 9.81
C TYR A 130 -13.32 -1.16 9.46
N ASN A 131 -12.20 -1.31 8.73
CA ASN A 131 -11.33 -0.21 8.40
C ASN A 131 -11.85 0.65 7.22
N PRO A 132 -12.09 1.97 7.42
CA PRO A 132 -12.63 2.84 6.37
C PRO A 132 -11.79 2.92 5.09
N VAL A 133 -10.46 2.81 5.20
CA VAL A 133 -9.56 2.84 4.04
C VAL A 133 -9.79 1.61 3.17
N ALA A 134 -9.91 0.43 3.79
CA ALA A 134 -10.20 -0.79 3.06
C ALA A 134 -11.62 -0.81 2.47
N VAL A 135 -12.62 -0.24 3.17
CA VAL A 135 -13.97 -0.05 2.61
C VAL A 135 -13.91 0.75 1.30
N LEU A 136 -13.15 1.86 1.25
CA LEU A 136 -12.99 2.62 0.00
C LEU A 136 -12.30 1.79 -1.10
N ILE A 137 -11.26 1.02 -0.75
CA ILE A 137 -10.59 0.11 -1.70
C ILE A 137 -11.57 -0.92 -2.25
N LEU A 138 -12.42 -1.49 -1.40
CA LEU A 138 -13.45 -2.46 -1.78
C LEU A 138 -14.47 -1.83 -2.73
N LYS A 139 -14.93 -0.60 -2.46
CA LYS A 139 -15.83 0.12 -3.40
C LYS A 139 -15.20 0.32 -4.77
N CYS A 140 -13.93 0.69 -4.83
CA CYS A 140 -13.16 0.82 -6.08
C CYS A 140 -12.77 -0.53 -6.73
N THR A 141 -12.94 -1.65 -6.04
CA THR A 141 -12.63 -2.99 -6.58
C THR A 141 -13.91 -3.73 -7.02
N LEU A 142 -14.99 -3.59 -6.26
CA LEU A 142 -16.19 -4.40 -6.35
C LEU A 142 -17.40 -3.61 -6.85
N GLU A 143 -17.68 -2.40 -6.34
CA GLU A 143 -18.92 -1.68 -6.67
C GLU A 143 -18.78 -0.82 -7.93
N TYR A 144 -17.87 0.17 -7.91
CA TYR A 144 -17.77 1.17 -8.96
C TYR A 144 -17.42 0.61 -10.34
N PRO A 145 -16.49 -0.36 -10.47
CA PRO A 145 -16.19 -0.98 -11.75
C PRO A 145 -17.41 -1.63 -12.41
N GLN A 146 -18.29 -2.28 -11.64
CA GLN A 146 -19.47 -2.97 -12.20
C GLN A 146 -20.59 -1.98 -12.50
N LYS A 147 -20.80 -1.00 -11.62
CA LYS A 147 -21.86 -0.01 -11.78
C LYS A 147 -21.65 0.90 -12.99
N TYR A 148 -20.40 1.28 -13.28
CA TYR A 148 -20.09 2.33 -14.26
C TYR A 148 -19.21 1.89 -15.43
N GLY A 149 -18.61 0.70 -15.34
CA GLY A 149 -17.91 0.05 -16.44
C GLY A 149 -16.89 0.93 -17.17
N LYS A 150 -16.93 0.91 -18.51
CA LYS A 150 -15.99 1.65 -19.36
C LYS A 150 -16.05 3.17 -19.18
N LYS A 151 -17.20 3.73 -18.80
CA LYS A 151 -17.37 5.18 -18.59
C LYS A 151 -16.45 5.66 -17.46
N LEU A 152 -16.42 4.92 -16.36
CA LEU A 152 -15.55 5.20 -15.20
C LEU A 152 -14.08 5.24 -15.59
N VAL A 153 -13.60 4.25 -16.36
CA VAL A 153 -12.19 4.20 -16.81
C VAL A 153 -11.85 5.43 -17.66
N LYS A 154 -12.76 5.87 -18.54
CA LYS A 154 -12.55 7.08 -19.36
C LYS A 154 -12.48 8.34 -18.51
N ASP A 155 -13.40 8.52 -17.56
CA ASP A 155 -13.46 9.74 -16.76
C ASP A 155 -12.35 9.81 -15.69
N VAL A 156 -11.99 8.69 -15.06
CA VAL A 156 -10.80 8.64 -14.16
C VAL A 156 -9.54 9.04 -14.91
N LYS A 157 -9.40 8.64 -16.19
CA LYS A 157 -8.28 9.08 -17.03
C LYS A 157 -8.35 10.58 -17.30
N LYS A 158 -9.48 11.08 -17.81
CA LYS A 158 -9.72 12.51 -18.12
C LYS A 158 -9.37 13.39 -16.90
N TRP A 159 -9.95 13.08 -15.75
CA TRP A 159 -9.80 13.88 -14.55
C TRP A 159 -8.45 13.67 -13.86
N GLY A 160 -7.83 12.49 -13.98
CA GLY A 160 -6.45 12.27 -13.55
C GLY A 160 -5.46 13.10 -14.34
N GLU A 161 -5.65 13.24 -15.65
CA GLU A 161 -4.86 14.14 -16.49
C GLU A 161 -5.12 15.62 -16.14
N TRP A 162 -6.39 16.01 -15.93
CA TRP A 162 -6.73 17.36 -15.51
C TRP A 162 -6.07 17.76 -14.19
N VAL A 163 -6.15 16.90 -13.17
CA VAL A 163 -5.51 17.11 -11.86
C VAL A 163 -3.99 17.30 -12.02
N LEU A 164 -3.35 16.49 -12.87
CA LEU A 164 -1.92 16.65 -13.15
C LEU A 164 -1.61 18.03 -13.74
N GLN A 165 -2.36 18.46 -14.76
CA GLN A 165 -2.08 19.71 -15.46
C GLN A 165 -2.26 20.92 -14.52
N GLU A 166 -3.34 20.95 -13.74
CA GLU A 166 -3.59 22.05 -12.80
C GLU A 166 -2.57 22.06 -11.65
N ALA A 167 -2.21 20.89 -11.10
CA ALA A 167 -1.16 20.82 -10.10
C ALA A 167 0.20 21.24 -10.68
N LYS A 168 0.54 20.82 -11.90
CA LYS A 168 1.80 21.19 -12.57
C LYS A 168 1.87 22.68 -12.88
N LYS A 169 0.75 23.29 -13.29
CA LYS A 169 0.66 24.74 -13.52
C LYS A 169 0.96 25.53 -12.24
N GLU A 170 0.52 25.04 -11.09
CA GLU A 170 0.70 25.72 -9.81
C GLU A 170 2.10 25.50 -9.20
N ILE A 171 2.53 24.25 -9.08
CA ILE A 171 3.74 23.90 -8.31
C ILE A 171 4.86 23.27 -9.14
N GLY A 172 4.67 23.09 -10.44
CA GLY A 172 5.69 22.52 -11.34
C GLY A 172 6.97 23.35 -11.40
N GLY A 173 6.88 24.67 -11.16
CA GLY A 173 8.04 25.57 -11.09
C GLY A 173 9.04 25.23 -9.99
N PHE A 174 8.62 24.53 -8.93
CA PHE A 174 9.50 24.07 -7.84
C PHE A 174 10.31 22.81 -8.19
N TYR A 175 10.16 22.31 -9.40
CA TYR A 175 10.89 21.17 -9.98
C TYR A 175 11.61 21.59 -11.26
N PRO A 176 12.56 22.54 -11.20
CA PRO A 176 13.16 23.12 -12.40
C PRO A 176 13.83 22.03 -13.25
N PRO A 177 13.65 22.07 -14.59
CA PRO A 177 14.39 21.19 -15.47
C PRO A 177 15.88 21.48 -15.34
N ASP A 178 16.70 20.45 -15.56
CA ASP A 178 18.14 20.62 -15.55
C ASP A 178 18.62 21.35 -16.80
N LYS A 179 19.37 22.43 -16.59
CA LYS A 179 19.98 23.26 -17.64
C LYS A 179 21.49 23.10 -17.72
N SER A 180 22.07 22.17 -16.96
CA SER A 180 23.53 22.05 -16.82
C SER A 180 24.25 21.63 -18.10
N GLY A 181 23.51 21.29 -19.17
CA GLY A 181 24.09 20.79 -20.41
C GLY A 181 24.73 19.41 -20.23
N TYR A 182 24.40 18.66 -19.17
CA TYR A 182 24.91 17.30 -18.94
C TYR A 182 24.70 16.38 -20.15
N PHE A 183 23.67 16.63 -20.96
CA PHE A 183 23.42 15.93 -22.22
C PHE A 183 23.85 16.69 -23.48
N GLY A 184 24.45 17.87 -23.36
CA GLY A 184 24.75 18.79 -24.45
C GLY A 184 23.84 20.03 -24.44
N GLU A 185 24.26 21.08 -25.13
CA GLU A 185 23.47 22.31 -25.27
C GLU A 185 22.11 22.01 -25.93
N GLY A 186 21.03 22.49 -25.32
CA GLY A 186 19.66 22.32 -25.82
C GLY A 186 18.95 21.02 -25.43
N GLU A 187 19.64 20.00 -24.89
CA GLU A 187 18.99 18.77 -24.41
C GLU A 187 18.64 18.88 -22.91
N GLY A 188 17.39 19.27 -22.62
CA GLY A 188 16.89 19.40 -21.24
C GLY A 188 16.72 18.05 -20.53
N ALA A 189 17.08 17.98 -19.24
CA ALA A 189 16.77 16.82 -18.40
C ALA A 189 15.64 17.13 -17.42
N ILE A 190 14.84 16.12 -17.11
CA ILE A 190 13.74 16.22 -16.16
C ILE A 190 14.17 15.55 -14.84
N PRO A 191 14.07 16.24 -13.69
CA PRO A 191 14.22 15.59 -12.40
C PRO A 191 13.15 14.51 -12.21
N VAL A 192 13.60 13.27 -12.02
CA VAL A 192 12.78 12.20 -11.43
C VAL A 192 12.55 12.47 -9.95
N GLY A 193 13.55 13.07 -9.29
CA GLY A 193 13.49 13.43 -7.88
C GLY A 193 14.88 13.68 -7.29
N TYR A 194 14.92 13.81 -5.97
CA TYR A 194 16.06 14.31 -5.21
C TYR A 194 16.41 13.35 -4.08
N ILE A 195 17.70 13.06 -3.92
CA ILE A 195 18.23 12.27 -2.80
C ILE A 195 18.62 13.25 -1.70
N TRP A 196 18.01 13.07 -0.54
CA TRP A 196 18.27 13.83 0.66
C TRP A 196 18.97 12.97 1.70
N ALA A 197 19.86 13.58 2.47
CA ALA A 197 20.42 12.99 3.68
C ALA A 197 19.94 13.81 4.88
N ARG A 198 19.47 13.15 5.93
CA ARG A 198 19.31 13.79 7.24
C ARG A 198 20.68 14.10 7.81
N THR A 199 20.83 15.16 8.59
CA THR A 199 22.12 15.59 9.11
C THR A 199 22.12 15.68 10.63
N ILE A 200 23.28 15.45 11.24
CA ILE A 200 23.54 15.71 12.66
C ILE A 200 24.87 16.46 12.80
N LYS A 201 25.17 17.00 13.97
CA LYS A 201 26.48 17.59 14.28
C LYS A 201 27.39 16.55 14.94
N CYS A 202 28.68 16.61 14.59
CA CYS A 202 29.71 15.84 15.26
C CYS A 202 29.83 16.27 16.73
N GLU A 203 29.76 15.33 17.66
CA GLU A 203 29.87 15.63 19.10
C GLU A 203 31.31 15.92 19.55
N ASN A 204 32.33 15.66 18.72
CA ASN A 204 33.69 16.11 18.99
C ASN A 204 33.76 17.65 18.89
N PRO A 205 34.01 18.38 19.99
CA PRO A 205 33.96 19.84 20.00
C PRO A 205 34.96 20.51 19.06
N SER A 206 36.11 19.87 18.82
CA SER A 206 37.12 20.38 17.88
C SER A 206 36.69 20.22 16.41
N CYS A 207 35.78 19.28 16.13
CA CYS A 207 35.26 19.01 14.80
C CYS A 207 33.99 19.83 14.53
N ASN A 208 32.90 19.54 15.25
CA ASN A 208 31.55 20.10 15.06
C ASN A 208 31.02 20.11 13.60
N ALA A 209 31.59 19.24 12.74
CA ALA A 209 31.18 19.13 11.36
C ALA A 209 29.74 18.63 11.25
N GLU A 210 29.03 19.06 10.21
CA GLU A 210 27.77 18.43 9.83
C GLU A 210 28.06 17.05 9.21
N ILE A 211 27.31 16.04 9.64
CA ILE A 211 27.42 14.66 9.18
C ILE A 211 26.14 14.31 8.42
N PRO A 212 26.19 14.21 7.08
CA PRO A 212 25.13 13.62 6.30
C PRO A 212 24.99 12.13 6.64
N LEU A 213 23.82 11.72 7.11
CA LEU A 213 23.49 10.35 7.48
C LEU A 213 23.06 9.56 6.24
N MET A 214 24.00 8.82 5.67
CA MET A 214 23.81 7.97 4.50
C MET A 214 23.95 6.52 4.93
N ARG A 215 22.96 5.66 4.65
CA ARG A 215 23.10 4.22 4.94
C ARG A 215 24.12 3.52 4.04
N GLN A 216 24.33 4.09 2.85
CA GLN A 216 25.17 3.61 1.75
C GLN A 216 25.25 4.70 0.68
N PHE A 217 26.13 4.53 -0.30
CA PHE A 217 26.41 5.52 -1.32
C PHE A 217 26.10 5.08 -2.77
N TRP A 218 25.62 3.86 -3.03
CA TRP A 218 25.21 3.47 -4.39
C TRP A 218 24.01 4.28 -4.88
N LEU A 219 24.16 4.89 -6.04
CA LEU A 219 23.09 5.50 -6.84
C LEU A 219 22.50 4.48 -7.82
N ALA A 220 23.36 3.68 -8.46
CA ALA A 220 22.98 2.54 -9.29
C ALA A 220 23.91 1.35 -9.01
N LYS A 221 23.34 0.17 -8.78
CA LYS A 221 24.06 -1.09 -8.58
C LYS A 221 23.38 -2.22 -9.36
N LYS A 222 23.49 -2.15 -10.68
CA LYS A 222 22.96 -3.11 -11.64
C LYS A 222 24.11 -3.92 -12.24
N SER A 223 23.79 -5.03 -12.90
CA SER A 223 24.79 -5.85 -13.61
C SER A 223 25.57 -5.05 -14.66
N ASN A 224 24.89 -4.10 -15.31
CA ASN A 224 25.42 -3.29 -16.41
C ASN A 224 25.66 -1.81 -16.05
N LYS A 225 25.52 -1.42 -14.77
CA LYS A 225 25.69 -0.03 -14.33
C LYS A 225 26.02 0.08 -12.85
N LYS A 226 27.14 0.71 -12.54
CA LYS A 226 27.66 0.97 -11.20
C LYS A 226 28.01 2.44 -11.06
N VAL A 227 27.16 3.17 -10.34
CA VAL A 227 27.32 4.61 -10.07
C VAL A 227 27.14 4.84 -8.57
N ALA A 228 28.01 5.65 -7.96
CA ALA A 228 27.97 5.95 -6.54
C ALA A 228 28.27 7.42 -6.24
N LEU A 229 27.79 7.86 -5.08
CA LEU A 229 28.25 9.09 -4.43
C LEU A 229 29.59 8.82 -3.74
N TYR A 230 30.59 9.64 -3.98
CA TYR A 230 31.85 9.60 -3.26
C TYR A 230 31.91 10.77 -2.29
N PRO A 231 31.85 10.53 -0.95
CA PRO A 231 32.05 11.57 0.04
C PRO A 231 33.54 11.94 0.13
N TYR A 232 33.84 13.23 0.20
CA TYR A 232 35.18 13.73 0.49
C TYR A 232 35.12 14.92 1.46
N VAL A 233 36.22 15.18 2.15
CA VAL A 233 36.30 16.27 3.14
C VAL A 233 37.03 17.45 2.52
N GLU A 234 36.41 18.62 2.61
CA GLU A 234 37.04 19.90 2.28
C GLU A 234 36.93 20.82 3.50
N GLY A 235 38.06 21.07 4.16
CA GLY A 235 38.08 21.74 5.47
C GLY A 235 37.31 20.93 6.53
N LYS A 236 36.21 21.49 7.05
CA LYS A 236 35.30 20.83 8.00
C LYS A 236 33.97 20.40 7.37
N GLU A 237 33.86 20.46 6.05
CA GLU A 237 32.64 20.12 5.32
C GLU A 237 32.77 18.75 4.62
N VAL A 238 31.71 17.96 4.68
CA VAL A 238 31.58 16.73 3.88
C VAL A 238 30.91 17.10 2.56
N LYS A 239 31.66 16.97 1.46
CA LYS A 239 31.20 17.20 0.08
C LYS A 239 31.06 15.88 -0.66
N PHE A 240 30.40 15.93 -1.82
CA PHE A 240 30.11 14.76 -2.63
C PHE A 240 30.47 15.01 -4.09
N LYS A 241 30.95 13.96 -4.75
CA LYS A 241 31.02 13.87 -6.22
C LYS A 241 30.46 12.53 -6.68
N ILE A 242 30.19 12.40 -7.97
CA ILE A 242 29.65 11.16 -8.54
C ILE A 242 30.77 10.40 -9.25
N VAL A 243 30.85 9.10 -9.00
CA VAL A 243 31.89 8.23 -9.55
C VAL A 243 31.29 6.93 -10.08
N GLY A 244 31.96 6.31 -11.04
CA GLY A 244 31.55 5.06 -11.69
C GLY A 244 31.22 5.23 -13.17
N ASP A 245 30.36 4.36 -13.70
CA ASP A 245 30.07 4.29 -15.14
C ASP A 245 29.46 5.59 -15.66
N GLY A 246 30.15 6.23 -16.62
CA GLY A 246 29.75 7.53 -17.19
C GLY A 246 30.13 8.74 -16.33
N TYR A 247 30.96 8.55 -15.31
CA TYR A 247 31.45 9.58 -14.40
C TYR A 247 32.96 9.43 -14.15
N GLU A 248 33.50 10.20 -13.20
CA GLU A 248 34.86 10.02 -12.72
C GLU A 248 35.10 8.57 -12.24
N LYS A 249 36.34 8.08 -12.40
CA LYS A 249 36.70 6.74 -11.98
C LYS A 249 36.47 6.55 -10.48
N MET A 250 35.82 5.45 -10.11
CA MET A 250 35.61 5.09 -8.71
C MET A 250 36.97 4.92 -8.00
N PRO A 251 37.22 5.64 -6.90
CA PRO A 251 38.49 5.55 -6.17
C PRO A 251 38.79 4.12 -5.69
N SER A 252 40.06 3.73 -5.72
CA SER A 252 40.49 2.40 -5.25
C SER A 252 40.20 2.25 -3.76
N GLY A 253 39.70 1.09 -3.34
CA GLY A 253 39.37 0.79 -1.94
C GLY A 253 38.07 1.44 -1.41
N PHE A 254 37.40 2.28 -2.20
CA PHE A 254 36.10 2.83 -1.83
C PHE A 254 35.02 1.74 -1.93
N ASP A 255 34.33 1.48 -0.82
CA ASP A 255 33.18 0.58 -0.76
C ASP A 255 31.89 1.39 -0.58
N PRO A 256 31.09 1.61 -1.65
CA PRO A 256 29.87 2.40 -1.55
C PRO A 256 28.76 1.71 -0.74
N SER A 257 28.96 0.48 -0.27
CA SER A 257 28.01 -0.16 0.65
C SER A 257 28.17 0.30 2.11
N LYS A 258 29.31 0.93 2.45
CA LYS A 258 29.60 1.43 3.80
C LYS A 258 29.23 2.92 3.89
N GLY A 259 28.02 3.19 4.39
CA GLY A 259 27.56 4.55 4.66
C GLY A 259 28.15 5.17 5.94
N THR A 260 27.73 6.40 6.26
CA THR A 260 28.09 7.11 7.49
C THR A 260 27.27 6.68 8.70
N VAL A 261 26.20 5.89 8.52
CA VAL A 261 25.32 5.45 9.61
C VAL A 261 24.85 4.01 9.46
N LYS A 262 24.83 3.26 10.57
CA LYS A 262 24.24 1.93 10.68
C LYS A 262 23.51 1.79 12.02
N GLY A 263 22.21 1.47 12.00
CA GLY A 263 21.44 1.26 13.24
C GLY A 263 21.39 2.48 14.17
N ALA A 264 21.40 3.69 13.60
CA ALA A 264 21.53 4.97 14.31
C ALA A 264 22.91 5.25 14.93
N VAL A 265 23.91 4.39 14.74
CA VAL A 265 25.31 4.71 15.08
C VAL A 265 25.95 5.39 13.87
N ALA A 266 26.46 6.61 14.06
CA ALA A 266 27.02 7.43 12.99
C ALA A 266 28.53 7.61 13.15
N THR A 267 29.27 7.61 12.06
CA THR A 267 30.71 7.89 12.03
C THR A 267 30.96 9.19 11.28
N CYS A 268 31.66 10.13 11.92
CA CYS A 268 32.01 11.42 11.31
C CYS A 268 33.07 11.23 10.21
N PRO A 269 32.80 11.61 8.95
CA PRO A 269 33.79 11.50 7.87
C PRO A 269 35.00 12.43 8.04
N VAL A 270 34.87 13.50 8.85
CA VAL A 270 35.91 14.52 9.03
C VAL A 270 36.95 14.09 10.07
N CYS A 271 36.53 13.54 11.21
CA CYS A 271 37.44 13.20 12.32
C CYS A 271 37.38 11.75 12.79
N GLY A 272 36.55 10.90 12.17
CA GLY A 272 36.39 9.49 12.53
C GLY A 272 35.61 9.23 13.84
N HIS A 273 35.21 10.27 14.57
CA HIS A 273 34.46 10.12 15.83
C HIS A 273 33.14 9.37 15.61
N VAL A 274 32.85 8.41 16.49
CA VAL A 274 31.64 7.58 16.45
C VAL A 274 30.62 8.14 17.44
N ILE A 275 29.43 8.44 16.93
CA ILE A 275 28.30 8.96 17.69
C ILE A 275 27.33 7.81 17.92
N GLU A 276 27.09 7.49 19.19
CA GLU A 276 26.23 6.38 19.58
C GLU A 276 24.75 6.64 19.23
N ALA A 277 23.99 5.57 19.06
CA ALA A 277 22.57 5.62 18.71
C ALA A 277 21.71 6.49 19.66
N LYS A 278 22.03 6.52 20.96
CA LYS A 278 21.34 7.36 21.94
C LYS A 278 21.55 8.85 21.66
N ASN A 279 22.78 9.23 21.27
CA ASN A 279 23.16 10.61 21.00
C ASN A 279 22.65 11.09 19.64
N VAL A 280 22.66 10.20 18.62
CA VAL A 280 21.99 10.49 17.35
C VAL A 280 20.51 10.79 17.61
N ARG A 281 19.79 9.90 18.31
CA ARG A 281 18.36 10.12 18.64
C ARG A 281 18.14 11.42 19.42
N ARG A 282 19.00 11.70 20.41
CA ARG A 282 18.95 12.94 21.20
C ARG A 282 19.05 14.18 20.31
N GLN A 283 19.95 14.22 19.34
CA GLN A 283 20.04 15.37 18.42
C GLN A 283 18.77 15.58 17.59
N PHE A 284 18.11 14.50 17.15
CA PHE A 284 16.81 14.60 16.48
C PHE A 284 15.72 15.13 17.44
N GLN A 285 15.66 14.57 18.66
CA GLN A 285 14.66 14.95 19.66
C GLN A 285 14.81 16.39 20.16
N GLU A 286 16.04 16.89 20.23
CA GLU A 286 16.36 18.29 20.60
C GLU A 286 16.23 19.27 19.41
N GLY A 287 15.81 18.81 18.23
CA GLY A 287 15.68 19.67 17.04
C GLY A 287 17.01 20.15 16.44
N LYS A 288 18.13 19.51 16.80
CA LYS A 288 19.48 19.84 16.29
C LYS A 288 19.83 19.13 14.99
N ALA A 289 19.06 18.11 14.60
CA ALA A 289 19.21 17.42 13.33
C ALA A 289 18.65 18.27 12.17
N GLY A 290 19.24 18.12 10.99
CA GLY A 290 18.83 18.82 9.77
C GLY A 290 18.62 17.88 8.59
N GLN A 291 18.66 18.44 7.39
CA GLN A 291 18.61 17.71 6.13
C GLN A 291 19.35 18.47 5.04
N ARG A 292 19.96 17.73 4.11
CA ARG A 292 20.72 18.26 2.98
C ARG A 292 20.35 17.51 1.71
N MET A 293 20.02 18.24 0.64
CA MET A 293 19.86 17.66 -0.68
C MET A 293 21.24 17.33 -1.25
N ILE A 294 21.48 16.06 -1.59
CA ILE A 294 22.80 15.57 -2.00
C ILE A 294 22.90 15.44 -3.52
N ALA A 295 21.89 14.85 -4.14
CA ALA A 295 21.92 14.54 -5.56
C ALA A 295 20.55 14.61 -6.21
N VAL A 296 20.54 14.85 -7.52
CA VAL A 296 19.35 14.87 -8.36
C VAL A 296 19.41 13.69 -9.31
N VAL A 297 18.30 12.94 -9.36
CA VAL A 297 18.12 11.86 -10.32
C VAL A 297 17.36 12.43 -11.51
N LEU A 298 17.96 12.33 -12.70
CA LEU A 298 17.49 12.91 -13.94
C LEU A 298 17.11 11.80 -14.94
N HIS A 299 16.24 12.15 -15.88
CA HIS A 299 16.05 11.40 -17.11
C HIS A 299 15.82 12.34 -18.30
N SER A 300 15.99 11.83 -19.51
CA SER A 300 15.76 12.55 -20.77
C SER A 300 14.76 11.77 -21.60
N LYS A 301 13.90 12.47 -22.35
CA LYS A 301 12.99 11.83 -23.31
C LYS A 301 13.74 11.18 -24.47
N ASN A 302 14.95 11.65 -24.75
CA ASN A 302 15.77 11.22 -25.90
C ASN A 302 16.81 10.15 -25.53
N ARG A 303 17.05 9.89 -24.22
CA ARG A 303 18.05 8.94 -23.75
C ARG A 303 17.45 7.91 -22.81
N LYS A 304 17.89 6.66 -22.95
CA LYS A 304 17.48 5.58 -22.04
C LYS A 304 18.26 5.64 -20.73
N GLY A 305 17.55 5.40 -19.62
CA GLY A 305 18.14 5.24 -18.30
C GLY A 305 18.03 6.48 -17.41
N LYS A 306 18.63 6.37 -16.22
CA LYS A 306 18.70 7.46 -15.23
C LYS A 306 20.09 8.06 -15.18
N PHE A 307 20.15 9.33 -14.86
CA PHE A 307 21.41 10.06 -14.74
C PHE A 307 21.40 10.80 -13.42
N TYR A 308 22.57 11.16 -12.94
CA TYR A 308 22.79 11.67 -11.60
C TYR A 308 23.69 12.90 -11.68
N ARG A 309 23.36 13.91 -10.88
CA ARG A 309 24.25 15.05 -10.62
C ARG A 309 24.17 15.44 -9.14
N ILE A 310 25.17 16.18 -8.68
CA ILE A 310 25.12 16.78 -7.34
C ILE A 310 24.06 17.89 -7.33
N ALA A 311 23.36 18.03 -6.21
CA ALA A 311 22.40 19.11 -6.00
C ALA A 311 23.10 20.46 -5.96
N THR A 312 22.50 21.48 -6.57
CA THR A 312 23.05 22.85 -6.65
C THR A 312 22.28 23.80 -5.73
N GLU A 313 22.79 25.02 -5.57
CA GLU A 313 22.05 26.07 -4.85
C GLU A 313 20.73 26.45 -5.54
N GLU A 314 20.61 26.23 -6.85
CA GLU A 314 19.34 26.43 -7.57
C GLU A 314 18.28 25.41 -7.14
N ASP A 315 18.65 24.14 -6.95
CA ASP A 315 17.72 23.13 -6.43
C ASP A 315 17.26 23.46 -5.01
N MET A 316 18.19 23.91 -4.16
CA MET A 316 17.90 24.34 -2.79
C MET A 316 17.09 25.64 -2.74
N LYS A 317 17.29 26.55 -3.70
CA LYS A 317 16.46 27.75 -3.86
C LYS A 317 15.02 27.36 -4.20
N ALA A 318 14.81 26.49 -5.19
CA ALA A 318 13.49 26.00 -5.55
C ALA A 318 12.78 25.29 -4.38
N TYR A 319 13.53 24.54 -3.56
CA TYR A 319 12.98 23.95 -2.33
C TYR A 319 12.55 25.00 -1.29
N ARG A 320 13.37 26.03 -1.04
CA ARG A 320 13.05 27.13 -0.10
C ARG A 320 11.85 27.95 -0.57
N GLU A 321 11.72 28.19 -1.87
CA GLU A 321 10.56 28.87 -2.45
C GLU A 321 9.29 28.03 -2.29
N ALA A 322 9.38 26.70 -2.50
CA ALA A 322 8.27 25.78 -2.23
C ALA A 322 7.87 25.76 -0.74
N GLU A 323 8.83 25.84 0.17
CA GLU A 323 8.58 25.92 1.61
C GLU A 323 7.85 27.21 2.00
N LYS A 324 8.26 28.35 1.44
CA LYS A 324 7.53 29.61 1.65
C LYS A 324 6.10 29.53 1.12
N TYR A 325 5.92 29.01 -0.09
CA TYR A 325 4.60 28.87 -0.70
C TYR A 325 3.70 27.88 0.05
N LEU A 326 4.28 26.82 0.62
CA LEU A 326 3.56 25.88 1.50
C LEU A 326 2.91 26.62 2.67
N GLU A 327 3.61 27.52 3.34
CA GLU A 327 3.08 28.23 4.51
C GLU A 327 1.85 29.06 4.12
N GLU A 328 1.96 29.85 3.05
CA GLU A 328 0.86 30.66 2.51
C GLU A 328 -0.34 29.79 2.11
N LYS A 329 -0.10 28.71 1.36
CA LYS A 329 -1.15 27.80 0.90
C LYS A 329 -1.81 27.03 2.05
N ARG A 330 -1.03 26.58 3.04
CA ARG A 330 -1.54 25.85 4.21
C ARG A 330 -2.51 26.71 5.00
N GLN A 331 -2.15 27.96 5.26
CA GLN A 331 -3.01 28.90 5.97
C GLN A 331 -4.32 29.15 5.22
N LYS A 332 -4.23 29.40 3.91
CA LYS A 332 -5.41 29.59 3.04
C LYS A 332 -6.35 28.37 3.09
N LEU A 333 -5.83 27.18 2.78
CA LEU A 333 -6.63 25.96 2.74
C LEU A 333 -7.18 25.56 4.11
N MET A 334 -6.46 25.85 5.19
CA MET A 334 -6.95 25.62 6.56
C MET A 334 -8.20 26.45 6.86
N GLN A 335 -8.24 27.71 6.40
CA GLN A 335 -9.43 28.57 6.52
C GLN A 335 -10.59 28.07 5.65
N GLU A 336 -10.29 27.64 4.42
CA GLU A 336 -11.31 27.16 3.47
C GLU A 336 -11.92 25.81 3.87
N TRP A 337 -11.10 24.88 4.39
CA TRP A 337 -11.53 23.51 4.67
C TRP A 337 -11.94 23.29 6.13
N GLY A 338 -11.65 24.23 7.03
CA GLY A 338 -11.90 24.08 8.47
C GLY A 338 -11.07 22.97 9.13
N ILE A 339 -10.04 22.46 8.46
CA ILE A 339 -9.09 21.46 8.94
C ILE A 339 -7.71 21.77 8.35
N ASP A 340 -6.65 21.51 9.12
CA ASP A 340 -5.29 21.68 8.61
C ASP A 340 -5.07 20.79 7.36
N PRO A 341 -4.71 21.34 6.19
CA PRO A 341 -4.53 20.56 4.97
C PRO A 341 -3.31 19.64 5.06
N VAL A 342 -2.36 19.91 5.95
CA VAL A 342 -1.25 19.01 6.27
C VAL A 342 -1.65 18.18 7.50
N PRO A 343 -1.63 16.83 7.43
CA PRO A 343 -1.96 15.96 8.56
C PRO A 343 -1.25 16.32 9.86
N ASP A 344 -2.03 16.81 10.82
CA ASP A 344 -1.60 17.19 12.17
C ASP A 344 -2.01 16.14 13.21
N GLU A 345 -2.76 15.12 12.80
CA GLU A 345 -3.11 14.01 13.66
C GLU A 345 -1.85 13.28 14.17
N SER A 346 -1.89 12.87 15.44
CA SER A 346 -0.74 12.23 16.09
C SER A 346 -0.43 10.86 15.47
N LEU A 347 0.86 10.57 15.33
CA LEU A 347 1.34 9.22 15.08
C LEU A 347 1.00 8.31 16.28
N PRO A 348 0.94 6.99 16.08
CA PRO A 348 0.75 6.05 17.18
C PRO A 348 1.82 6.26 18.24
N PRO A 349 1.56 5.97 19.53
CA PRO A 349 2.53 6.34 20.53
C PRO A 349 3.78 5.47 20.44
N LYS A 350 4.84 5.91 21.11
CA LYS A 350 6.19 5.32 20.99
C LYS A 350 6.14 3.82 21.29
N GLU A 351 6.98 3.06 20.59
CA GLU A 351 7.07 1.59 20.70
C GLU A 351 5.91 0.80 20.08
N THR A 352 4.88 1.46 19.52
CA THR A 352 3.90 0.78 18.65
C THR A 352 4.61 -0.07 17.58
N LEU A 353 4.14 -1.31 17.42
CA LEU A 353 4.74 -2.29 16.52
C LEU A 353 4.88 -1.72 15.10
N GLY A 354 6.07 -1.85 14.51
CA GLY A 354 6.31 -1.37 13.15
C GLY A 354 6.56 0.14 13.03
N PHE A 355 6.51 0.93 14.10
CA PHE A 355 6.82 2.36 14.06
C PHE A 355 8.11 2.66 14.82
N ARG A 356 9.07 3.35 14.17
CA ARG A 356 10.34 3.75 14.81
C ARG A 356 10.66 5.23 14.65
N VAL A 357 9.88 5.96 13.86
CA VAL A 357 10.04 7.38 13.54
C VAL A 357 9.88 8.29 14.78
N GLN A 358 9.04 7.91 15.75
CA GLN A 358 8.80 8.68 16.98
C GLN A 358 10.06 8.82 17.83
N ARG A 359 11.00 7.87 17.71
CA ARG A 359 12.30 7.94 18.39
C ARG A 359 13.19 9.10 17.88
N TYR A 360 12.76 9.80 16.82
CA TYR A 360 13.50 10.86 16.14
C TYR A 360 12.67 12.15 16.02
N GLY A 361 11.68 12.36 16.90
CA GLY A 361 10.94 13.62 16.98
C GLY A 361 9.79 13.78 15.96
N MET A 362 9.45 12.73 15.21
CA MET A 362 8.28 12.71 14.33
C MET A 362 7.05 12.27 15.11
N TRP A 363 6.14 13.21 15.39
CA TRP A 363 4.97 12.99 16.25
C TRP A 363 3.62 13.10 15.54
N THR A 364 3.56 13.66 14.34
CA THR A 364 2.33 13.78 13.54
C THR A 364 2.49 13.12 12.18
N TRP A 365 1.40 12.74 11.52
CA TRP A 365 1.45 12.14 10.18
C TRP A 365 2.12 13.04 9.14
N GLY A 366 1.89 14.35 9.22
CA GLY A 366 2.52 15.35 8.36
C GLY A 366 4.03 15.48 8.59
N SER A 367 4.55 15.10 9.77
CA SER A 367 6.00 15.11 10.04
C SER A 367 6.79 14.07 9.23
N LEU A 368 6.10 13.12 8.58
CA LEU A 368 6.72 12.15 7.67
C LEU A 368 7.08 12.74 6.30
N PHE A 369 6.72 13.99 6.04
CA PHE A 369 6.91 14.66 4.75
C PHE A 369 7.75 15.92 4.92
N ASN A 370 8.63 16.20 3.96
CA ASN A 370 9.32 17.49 3.91
C ASN A 370 8.40 18.58 3.31
N SER A 371 8.84 19.85 3.33
CA SER A 371 8.02 20.98 2.90
C SER A 371 7.53 20.88 1.45
N ARG A 372 8.39 20.53 0.48
CA ARG A 372 7.97 20.38 -0.92
C ARG A 372 7.06 19.17 -1.15
N GLN A 373 7.23 18.09 -0.37
CA GLN A 373 6.32 16.93 -0.40
C GLN A 373 4.93 17.26 0.15
N LYS A 374 4.86 17.99 1.26
CA LYS A 374 3.59 18.49 1.82
C LYS A 374 2.88 19.36 0.81
N LEU A 375 3.59 20.31 0.20
CA LEU A 375 3.04 21.20 -0.82
C LEU A 375 2.45 20.40 -1.99
N ALA A 376 3.18 19.41 -2.49
CA ALA A 376 2.68 18.55 -3.55
C ALA A 376 1.38 17.86 -3.17
N LEU A 377 1.33 17.20 -2.01
CA LEU A 377 0.16 16.43 -1.59
C LEU A 377 -1.06 17.31 -1.32
N ILE A 378 -0.93 18.44 -0.62
CA ILE A 378 -2.07 19.33 -0.38
C ILE A 378 -2.60 19.94 -1.69
N THR A 379 -1.72 20.18 -2.67
CA THR A 379 -2.12 20.67 -4.00
C THR A 379 -2.91 19.59 -4.74
N PHE A 380 -2.44 18.34 -4.74
CA PHE A 380 -3.21 17.24 -5.34
C PHE A 380 -4.56 17.02 -4.65
N VAL A 381 -4.61 17.08 -3.31
CA VAL A 381 -5.88 17.01 -2.56
C VAL A 381 -6.84 18.11 -3.00
N GLU A 382 -6.36 19.36 -3.04
CA GLU A 382 -7.15 20.51 -3.51
C GLU A 382 -7.66 20.29 -4.94
N LYS A 383 -6.80 19.85 -5.86
CA LYS A 383 -7.23 19.61 -7.26
C LYS A 383 -8.23 18.47 -7.36
N VAL A 384 -8.14 17.41 -6.54
CA VAL A 384 -9.17 16.37 -6.54
C VAL A 384 -10.52 16.90 -6.04
N ARG A 385 -10.52 17.77 -5.02
CA ARG A 385 -11.75 18.44 -4.54
C ARG A 385 -12.37 19.32 -5.65
N GLN A 386 -11.54 20.13 -6.32
CA GLN A 386 -11.96 20.97 -7.44
C GLN A 386 -12.45 20.14 -8.65
N ALA A 387 -11.86 18.98 -8.91
CA ALA A 387 -12.32 18.07 -9.96
C ALA A 387 -13.74 17.56 -9.69
N TYR A 388 -14.08 17.29 -8.42
CA TYR A 388 -15.45 16.94 -8.03
C TYR A 388 -16.41 18.09 -8.33
N GLU A 389 -16.11 19.29 -7.83
CA GLU A 389 -16.94 20.49 -8.04
C GLU A 389 -17.18 20.76 -9.52
N LYS A 390 -16.11 20.71 -10.32
CA LYS A 390 -16.17 20.92 -11.77
C LYS A 390 -16.98 19.84 -12.49
N MET A 391 -16.91 18.58 -12.06
CA MET A 391 -17.79 17.53 -12.59
C MET A 391 -19.27 17.84 -12.32
N ILE A 392 -19.60 18.35 -11.14
CA ILE A 392 -20.97 18.74 -10.80
C ILE A 392 -21.43 19.92 -11.68
N GLU A 393 -20.58 20.92 -11.87
CA GLU A 393 -20.85 22.04 -12.80
C GLU A 393 -21.04 21.57 -14.25
N GLU A 394 -20.28 20.55 -14.69
CA GLU A 394 -20.41 19.91 -16.00
C GLU A 394 -21.63 18.96 -16.09
N GLY A 395 -22.46 18.87 -15.05
CA GLY A 395 -23.71 18.09 -15.04
C GLY A 395 -23.54 16.60 -14.78
N TYR A 396 -22.43 16.17 -14.18
CA TYR A 396 -22.24 14.77 -13.78
C TYR A 396 -23.17 14.42 -12.61
N ASP A 397 -23.68 13.18 -12.59
CA ASP A 397 -24.34 12.61 -11.42
C ASP A 397 -23.40 12.64 -10.20
N LYS A 398 -23.94 13.00 -9.02
CA LYS A 398 -23.14 13.19 -7.80
C LYS A 398 -22.46 11.90 -7.34
N GLU A 399 -23.19 10.78 -7.38
CA GLU A 399 -22.64 9.48 -6.98
C GLU A 399 -21.58 8.98 -7.97
N TYR A 400 -21.79 9.25 -9.26
CA TYR A 400 -20.78 8.96 -10.28
C TYR A 400 -19.52 9.83 -10.15
N ALA A 401 -19.67 11.14 -9.95
CA ALA A 401 -18.53 12.04 -9.70
C ALA A 401 -17.76 11.61 -8.44
N LYS A 402 -18.48 11.22 -7.37
CA LYS A 402 -17.92 10.63 -6.15
C LYS A 402 -17.11 9.36 -6.43
N ALA A 403 -17.60 8.47 -7.29
CA ALA A 403 -16.84 7.28 -7.72
C ALA A 403 -15.56 7.66 -8.47
N VAL A 404 -15.61 8.62 -9.39
CA VAL A 404 -14.42 9.10 -10.13
C VAL A 404 -13.36 9.66 -9.18
N VAL A 405 -13.73 10.60 -8.30
CA VAL A 405 -12.76 11.20 -7.36
C VAL A 405 -12.25 10.23 -6.30
N SER A 406 -12.95 9.12 -6.05
CA SER A 406 -12.43 8.06 -5.18
C SER A 406 -11.17 7.39 -5.74
N TYR A 407 -11.11 7.17 -7.07
CA TYR A 407 -9.87 6.70 -7.71
C TYR A 407 -8.78 7.77 -7.73
N LEU A 408 -9.14 9.05 -7.86
CA LEU A 408 -8.16 10.14 -7.81
C LEU A 408 -7.57 10.29 -6.40
N ALA A 409 -8.39 10.16 -5.36
CA ALA A 409 -7.97 10.15 -3.96
C ALA A 409 -7.06 8.95 -3.65
N ILE A 410 -7.35 7.76 -4.19
CA ILE A 410 -6.41 6.62 -4.16
C ILE A 410 -5.08 6.99 -4.86
N GLY A 411 -5.14 7.77 -5.95
CA GLY A 411 -3.96 8.35 -6.59
C GLY A 411 -3.14 9.25 -5.66
N VAL A 412 -3.79 10.06 -4.82
CA VAL A 412 -3.13 10.86 -3.76
C VAL A 412 -2.42 9.95 -2.76
N ASN A 413 -3.08 8.91 -2.27
CA ASN A 413 -2.47 7.92 -1.37
C ASN A 413 -1.25 7.22 -1.98
N ASN A 414 -1.37 6.76 -3.23
CA ASN A 414 -0.30 6.11 -3.97
C ASN A 414 0.90 7.07 -4.17
N THR A 415 0.62 8.36 -4.40
CA THR A 415 1.65 9.40 -4.47
C THR A 415 2.29 9.64 -3.11
N GLY A 416 1.49 9.74 -2.04
CA GLY A 416 1.97 9.90 -0.66
C GLY A 416 2.85 8.75 -0.19
N GLU A 417 2.53 7.50 -0.55
CA GLU A 417 3.33 6.31 -0.22
C GLU A 417 4.73 6.33 -0.83
N LYS A 418 4.86 6.90 -2.03
CA LYS A 418 6.14 6.99 -2.75
C LYS A 418 6.86 8.30 -2.50
N ASN A 419 6.15 9.37 -2.14
CA ASN A 419 6.70 10.72 -1.98
C ASN A 419 6.64 11.22 -0.53
N ASN A 420 7.46 10.63 0.33
CA ASN A 420 7.61 11.03 1.74
C ASN A 420 9.07 10.88 2.18
N SER A 421 9.39 11.36 3.38
CA SER A 421 10.76 11.40 3.92
C SER A 421 11.26 10.07 4.51
N ILE A 422 10.52 8.99 4.28
CA ILE A 422 10.92 7.60 4.61
C ILE A 422 10.88 6.67 3.38
N SER A 423 10.61 7.20 2.19
CA SER A 423 10.79 6.51 0.91
C SER A 423 12.24 6.59 0.46
N ARG A 424 12.73 5.57 -0.24
CA ARG A 424 14.16 5.45 -0.59
C ARG A 424 14.36 5.15 -2.07
N TRP A 425 15.54 5.53 -2.58
CA TRP A 425 15.98 5.13 -3.91
C TRP A 425 16.43 3.66 -3.94
N ALA A 426 15.80 2.85 -4.78
CA ALA A 426 16.14 1.45 -5.00
C ALA A 426 17.20 1.32 -6.10
N ASN A 427 18.47 1.46 -5.72
CA ASN A 427 19.62 1.48 -6.63
C ASN A 427 19.80 0.24 -7.53
N THR A 428 19.19 -0.90 -7.21
CA THR A 428 19.23 -2.11 -8.06
C THR A 428 18.22 -2.08 -9.21
N LYS A 429 17.18 -1.24 -9.11
CA LYS A 429 16.13 -1.09 -10.12
C LYS A 429 16.05 0.32 -10.69
N GLU A 430 16.71 1.30 -10.05
CA GLU A 430 16.62 2.73 -10.38
C GLU A 430 15.16 3.22 -10.34
N THR A 431 14.47 2.88 -9.24
CA THR A 431 13.07 3.22 -8.96
C THR A 431 12.91 3.63 -7.50
N ILE A 432 11.73 4.12 -7.14
CA ILE A 432 11.37 4.47 -5.77
C ILE A 432 10.90 3.20 -5.04
N ALA A 433 11.50 2.92 -3.89
CA ALA A 433 10.94 2.00 -2.91
C ALA A 433 10.17 2.82 -1.87
N GLY A 434 8.84 2.72 -1.92
CA GLY A 434 7.96 3.43 -1.01
C GLY A 434 8.06 2.95 0.45
N SER A 435 7.41 3.69 1.34
CA SER A 435 7.49 3.51 2.80
C SER A 435 7.11 2.10 3.23
N PHE A 436 6.15 1.48 2.52
CA PHE A 436 5.62 0.18 2.90
C PHE A 436 6.22 -0.99 2.13
N SER A 437 7.43 -0.81 1.57
CA SER A 437 8.28 -1.94 1.15
C SER A 437 8.56 -2.92 2.31
N ARG A 438 8.32 -2.49 3.54
CA ARG A 438 8.13 -3.33 4.74
C ARG A 438 6.75 -3.01 5.31
N GLN A 439 6.14 -3.94 6.05
CA GLN A 439 4.88 -3.67 6.76
C GLN A 439 5.14 -2.80 8.01
N ALA A 440 5.85 -1.68 7.89
CA ALA A 440 6.38 -0.86 9.00
C ALA A 440 6.82 0.51 8.48
N LEU A 441 6.87 1.50 9.38
CA LEU A 441 7.46 2.83 9.18
C LEU A 441 8.77 2.96 9.97
N PRO A 442 9.90 2.45 9.43
CA PRO A 442 11.20 2.60 10.05
C PRO A 442 11.75 4.02 9.87
N MET A 443 12.74 4.38 10.68
CA MET A 443 13.56 5.55 10.39
C MET A 443 14.43 5.30 9.15
N VAL A 444 14.48 6.28 8.26
CA VAL A 444 15.33 6.30 7.06
C VAL A 444 16.25 7.51 7.12
N TRP A 445 17.54 7.29 6.84
CA TRP A 445 18.60 8.27 6.96
C TRP A 445 18.78 9.10 5.68
N ASP A 446 18.89 8.40 4.56
CA ASP A 446 18.85 8.93 3.19
C ASP A 446 17.51 8.60 2.54
N TYR A 447 16.73 9.63 2.18
CA TYR A 447 15.40 9.46 1.58
C TYR A 447 15.35 10.04 0.17
N PHE A 448 14.36 9.60 -0.60
CA PHE A 448 14.11 10.07 -1.95
C PHE A 448 12.84 10.91 -2.01
N GLU A 449 12.97 12.13 -2.49
CA GLU A 449 11.85 13.02 -2.76
C GLU A 449 11.48 12.93 -4.25
N SER A 450 10.27 12.47 -4.56
CA SER A 450 9.82 12.27 -5.93
C SER A 450 9.31 13.58 -6.55
N ASN A 451 9.59 13.76 -7.84
CA ASN A 451 8.87 14.72 -8.67
C ASN A 451 7.63 14.05 -9.28
N SER A 452 6.46 14.44 -8.79
CA SER A 452 5.16 13.91 -9.24
C SER A 452 4.79 14.27 -10.69
N PHE A 453 5.58 15.11 -11.36
CA PHE A 453 5.41 15.55 -12.75
C PHE A 453 6.48 14.99 -13.69
N SER A 454 7.29 14.03 -13.22
CA SER A 454 8.50 13.62 -13.92
C SER A 454 8.27 12.81 -15.19
N GLU A 455 7.06 12.32 -15.48
CA GLU A 455 6.82 11.32 -16.54
C GLU A 455 7.67 10.06 -16.30
N SER A 456 7.74 9.65 -15.04
CA SER A 456 8.63 8.59 -14.61
C SER A 456 8.12 7.82 -13.39
N THR A 457 8.97 6.92 -12.89
CA THR A 457 8.60 6.01 -11.82
C THR A 457 8.12 6.75 -10.56
N GLY A 458 6.90 6.41 -10.13
CA GLY A 458 6.28 6.96 -8.92
C GLY A 458 5.69 8.37 -9.08
N ASP A 459 5.54 8.85 -10.31
CA ASP A 459 4.78 10.06 -10.56
C ASP A 459 3.25 9.84 -10.46
N TRP A 460 2.50 10.92 -10.64
CA TRP A 460 1.03 10.89 -10.55
C TRP A 460 0.39 10.04 -11.64
N LEU A 461 0.78 10.21 -12.90
CA LEU A 461 0.18 9.47 -14.02
C LEU A 461 0.42 7.97 -13.94
N ASN A 462 1.60 7.55 -13.50
CA ASN A 462 1.89 6.15 -13.24
C ASN A 462 0.95 5.56 -12.18
N SER A 463 0.62 6.34 -11.14
CA SER A 463 -0.33 5.92 -10.10
C SER A 463 -1.76 5.83 -10.64
N ILE A 464 -2.19 6.80 -11.46
CA ILE A 464 -3.51 6.75 -12.13
C ILE A 464 -3.57 5.59 -13.14
N GLU A 465 -2.51 5.30 -13.87
CA GLU A 465 -2.46 4.19 -14.82
C GLU A 465 -2.65 2.82 -14.13
N TYR A 466 -2.06 2.61 -12.94
CA TYR A 466 -2.33 1.42 -12.15
C TYR A 466 -3.82 1.32 -11.76
N ASN A 467 -4.40 2.42 -11.29
CA ASN A 467 -5.82 2.49 -10.94
C ASN A 467 -6.71 2.16 -12.16
N LEU A 468 -6.40 2.71 -13.33
CA LEU A 468 -7.13 2.46 -14.58
C LEU A 468 -7.05 1.01 -15.02
N ASN A 469 -5.86 0.40 -14.92
CA ASN A 469 -5.66 -1.00 -15.26
C ASN A 469 -6.50 -1.92 -14.36
N VAL A 470 -6.57 -1.62 -13.05
CA VAL A 470 -7.41 -2.36 -12.11
C VAL A 470 -8.90 -2.14 -12.37
N ALA A 471 -9.33 -0.88 -12.51
CA ALA A 471 -10.73 -0.56 -12.80
C ALA A 471 -11.19 -1.29 -14.08
N LYS A 472 -10.38 -1.24 -15.14
CA LYS A 472 -10.65 -1.96 -16.38
C LYS A 472 -10.75 -3.47 -16.15
N HIS A 473 -9.82 -4.06 -15.42
CA HIS A 473 -9.80 -5.49 -15.11
C HIS A 473 -10.98 -5.94 -14.23
N CYS A 474 -11.56 -5.04 -13.45
CA CYS A 474 -12.73 -5.31 -12.61
C CYS A 474 -14.05 -5.07 -13.36
N SER A 475 -14.12 -4.14 -14.32
CA SER A 475 -15.34 -3.70 -15.04
C SER A 475 -15.99 -4.71 -16.01
N PHE A 476 -15.74 -6.01 -15.88
CA PHE A 476 -16.24 -7.03 -16.79
C PHE A 476 -17.38 -7.89 -16.21
N LEU A 477 -17.87 -7.58 -15.00
CA LEU A 477 -18.82 -8.44 -14.28
C LEU A 477 -20.19 -7.76 -14.21
N ASN A 478 -21.22 -8.37 -14.81
CA ASN A 478 -22.60 -7.89 -14.69
C ASN A 478 -23.31 -8.51 -13.47
N TYR A 479 -22.63 -8.55 -12.32
CA TYR A 479 -23.14 -9.14 -11.07
C TYR A 479 -23.18 -8.07 -9.96
N SER A 480 -24.11 -8.22 -9.03
CA SER A 480 -24.23 -7.36 -7.87
C SER A 480 -23.13 -7.66 -6.85
N SER A 481 -22.53 -6.60 -6.31
CA SER A 481 -21.73 -6.67 -5.10
C SER A 481 -22.09 -5.52 -4.18
N GLU A 482 -22.03 -5.78 -2.87
CA GLU A 482 -22.34 -4.80 -1.85
C GLU A 482 -21.19 -4.71 -0.85
N VAL A 483 -20.72 -3.49 -0.59
CA VAL A 483 -19.60 -3.20 0.30
C VAL A 483 -20.11 -2.44 1.52
N PHE A 484 -19.82 -2.98 2.71
CA PHE A 484 -20.26 -2.45 3.99
C PHE A 484 -19.09 -2.12 4.90
N GLN A 485 -19.32 -1.14 5.78
CA GLN A 485 -18.47 -0.90 6.93
C GLN A 485 -19.12 -1.48 8.18
N PHE A 486 -18.53 -2.53 8.75
CA PHE A 486 -18.95 -3.09 10.04
C PHE A 486 -17.80 -3.85 10.70
N SER A 487 -17.96 -4.19 11.99
CA SER A 487 -17.08 -5.17 12.62
C SER A 487 -17.62 -6.57 12.39
N ALA A 488 -16.76 -7.52 12.03
CA ALA A 488 -17.14 -8.92 11.87
C ALA A 488 -17.69 -9.57 13.16
N THR A 489 -17.53 -8.93 14.32
CA THR A 489 -18.13 -9.38 15.58
C THR A 489 -19.59 -9.00 15.75
N GLU A 490 -20.17 -8.26 14.81
CA GLU A 490 -21.55 -7.77 14.82
C GLU A 490 -22.02 -7.55 13.38
N LEU A 491 -22.49 -8.63 12.75
CA LEU A 491 -22.87 -8.63 11.34
C LEU A 491 -24.31 -8.11 11.17
N PRO A 492 -24.56 -7.10 10.31
CA PRO A 492 -25.88 -6.47 10.15
C PRO A 492 -26.85 -7.30 9.29
N PHE A 493 -26.74 -8.63 9.34
CA PHE A 493 -27.53 -9.57 8.54
C PHE A 493 -28.34 -10.49 9.46
N PRO A 494 -29.54 -10.93 9.03
CA PRO A 494 -30.34 -11.89 9.78
C PRO A 494 -29.62 -13.25 9.85
N SER A 495 -30.10 -14.13 10.73
CA SER A 495 -29.64 -15.51 10.76
C SER A 495 -29.99 -16.25 9.46
N ASP A 496 -29.23 -17.31 9.13
CA ASP A 496 -29.49 -18.17 7.97
C ASP A 496 -29.63 -17.43 6.62
N TYR A 497 -28.80 -16.39 6.41
CA TYR A 497 -28.91 -15.51 5.26
C TYR A 497 -27.98 -15.89 4.10
N PHE A 498 -26.75 -16.32 4.41
CA PHE A 498 -25.70 -16.61 3.43
C PHE A 498 -25.58 -18.11 3.14
N ASP A 499 -25.33 -18.45 1.87
CA ASP A 499 -25.04 -19.82 1.44
C ASP A 499 -23.59 -20.20 1.74
N ALA A 500 -22.68 -19.22 1.69
CA ALA A 500 -21.29 -19.42 2.05
C ALA A 500 -20.64 -18.17 2.68
N VAL A 501 -19.63 -18.41 3.51
CA VAL A 501 -18.74 -17.38 4.07
C VAL A 501 -17.31 -17.73 3.71
N PHE A 502 -16.65 -16.90 2.91
CA PHE A 502 -15.26 -17.09 2.51
C PHE A 502 -14.45 -15.93 3.06
N THR A 503 -13.42 -16.20 3.86
CA THR A 503 -12.76 -15.10 4.60
C THR A 503 -11.34 -15.40 5.04
N ASP A 504 -10.62 -14.34 5.38
CA ASP A 504 -9.24 -14.32 5.87
C ASP A 504 -9.12 -13.42 7.10
N PRO A 505 -9.41 -13.91 8.31
CA PRO A 505 -9.35 -13.10 9.52
C PRO A 505 -7.92 -12.61 9.84
N PRO A 506 -7.77 -11.52 10.62
CA PRO A 506 -6.46 -10.90 10.87
C PRO A 506 -5.46 -11.79 11.62
N TYR A 507 -4.17 -11.57 11.35
CA TYR A 507 -3.08 -12.38 11.90
C TYR A 507 -2.52 -11.87 13.22
N TYR A 508 -3.24 -12.10 14.31
CA TYR A 508 -2.73 -11.98 15.68
C TYR A 508 -1.91 -10.71 15.93
N ASP A 509 -0.58 -10.81 16.10
CA ASP A 509 0.36 -9.71 16.36
C ASP A 509 1.17 -9.27 15.11
N ASN A 510 0.85 -9.77 13.92
CA ASN A 510 1.72 -9.59 12.76
C ASN A 510 1.66 -8.20 12.13
N VAL A 511 0.48 -7.55 12.01
CA VAL A 511 0.35 -6.31 11.22
C VAL A 511 -0.64 -5.32 11.81
N PRO A 512 -0.20 -4.15 12.31
CA PRO A 512 -1.10 -3.16 12.88
C PRO A 512 -1.86 -2.40 11.79
N TYR A 513 -2.88 -3.03 11.22
CA TYR A 513 -3.59 -2.56 10.02
C TYR A 513 -4.13 -1.16 10.22
N SER A 514 -4.87 -0.94 11.30
CA SER A 514 -5.46 0.36 11.61
C SER A 514 -4.41 1.46 11.75
N TYR A 515 -3.34 1.24 12.54
CA TYR A 515 -2.27 2.22 12.71
C TYR A 515 -1.49 2.48 11.41
N LEU A 516 -1.20 1.45 10.61
CA LEU A 516 -0.51 1.65 9.33
C LEU A 516 -1.44 2.33 8.31
N SER A 517 -2.73 2.01 8.33
CA SER A 517 -3.73 2.61 7.44
C SER A 517 -3.99 4.08 7.73
N ASP A 518 -3.70 4.54 8.95
CA ASP A 518 -3.82 5.96 9.31
C ASP A 518 -2.91 6.85 8.45
N PHE A 519 -1.79 6.32 7.93
CA PHE A 519 -0.95 7.01 6.93
C PHE A 519 -1.76 7.46 5.71
N PHE A 520 -2.75 6.66 5.30
CA PHE A 520 -3.62 6.88 4.15
C PHE A 520 -4.91 7.61 4.55
N TYR A 521 -5.49 7.22 5.68
CA TYR A 521 -6.73 7.77 6.19
C TYR A 521 -6.69 9.30 6.29
N VAL A 522 -5.62 9.86 6.84
CA VAL A 522 -5.50 11.32 7.05
C VAL A 522 -5.55 12.13 5.75
N TRP A 523 -5.07 11.56 4.64
CA TRP A 523 -5.13 12.19 3.32
C TRP A 523 -6.49 11.97 2.65
N LEU A 524 -7.03 10.75 2.74
CA LEU A 524 -8.38 10.44 2.25
C LEU A 524 -9.44 11.29 2.93
N LYS A 525 -9.33 11.53 4.23
CA LYS A 525 -10.22 12.41 4.99
C LYS A 525 -10.25 13.82 4.43
N ARG A 526 -9.09 14.41 4.14
CA ARG A 526 -9.00 15.76 3.55
C ARG A 526 -9.53 15.81 2.12
N CYS A 527 -9.39 14.70 1.40
CA CYS A 527 -9.79 14.59 0.00
C CYS A 527 -11.28 14.28 -0.20
N LEU A 528 -11.86 13.42 0.65
CA LEU A 528 -13.15 12.78 0.46
C LEU A 528 -14.08 12.86 1.68
N GLY A 529 -13.68 13.51 2.78
CA GLY A 529 -14.44 13.56 4.04
C GLY A 529 -15.89 14.02 3.86
N ASP A 530 -16.09 15.05 3.04
CA ASP A 530 -17.42 15.61 2.73
C ASP A 530 -18.28 14.63 1.91
N LEU A 531 -17.65 13.73 1.16
CA LEU A 531 -18.33 12.76 0.28
C LEU A 531 -18.59 11.42 0.97
N TYR A 532 -17.80 11.07 1.99
CA TYR A 532 -17.94 9.85 2.78
C TYR A 532 -17.81 10.16 4.28
N PRO A 533 -18.76 10.90 4.87
CA PRO A 533 -18.72 11.24 6.29
C PRO A 533 -18.73 10.00 7.19
N ASP A 534 -19.40 8.93 6.78
CA ASP A 534 -19.44 7.66 7.53
C ASP A 534 -18.06 7.00 7.60
N LEU A 535 -17.23 7.17 6.58
CA LEU A 535 -15.88 6.58 6.51
C LEU A 535 -14.83 7.48 7.18
N PHE A 536 -14.94 8.81 7.04
CA PHE A 536 -13.82 9.72 7.31
C PHE A 536 -14.12 10.85 8.31
N SER A 537 -15.22 10.80 9.06
CA SER A 537 -15.56 11.83 10.06
C SER A 537 -14.63 11.85 11.28
N THR A 538 -14.06 10.70 11.66
CA THR A 538 -13.22 10.60 12.86
C THR A 538 -11.78 11.11 12.62
N PRO A 539 -11.01 11.45 13.67
CA PRO A 539 -9.61 11.85 13.51
C PRO A 539 -8.71 10.78 12.88
N LEU A 540 -8.88 9.52 13.27
CA LEU A 540 -8.08 8.37 12.82
C LEU A 540 -8.97 7.14 12.67
N THR A 541 -8.50 6.09 12.00
CA THR A 541 -9.28 4.84 11.84
C THR A 541 -9.65 4.24 13.20
N PRO A 542 -10.81 3.58 13.32
CA PRO A 542 -11.25 3.02 14.57
C PRO A 542 -10.36 1.83 15.00
N LYS A 543 -10.05 1.75 16.29
CA LYS A 543 -9.12 0.75 16.87
C LYS A 543 -9.80 -0.28 17.78
N SER A 544 -10.93 0.11 18.38
CA SER A 544 -11.55 -0.61 19.50
C SER A 544 -12.09 -2.01 19.18
N LYS A 545 -12.55 -2.24 17.95
CA LYS A 545 -13.04 -3.55 17.48
C LYS A 545 -12.11 -4.20 16.43
N GLU A 546 -10.87 -3.73 16.30
CA GLU A 546 -9.88 -4.38 15.43
C GLU A 546 -9.40 -5.68 16.07
N ILE A 547 -9.45 -6.81 15.35
CA ILE A 547 -9.10 -8.13 15.89
C ILE A 547 -7.60 -8.37 15.80
N VAL A 548 -6.82 -7.78 16.70
CA VAL A 548 -5.35 -7.80 16.71
C VAL A 548 -4.80 -7.87 18.14
N ALA A 549 -3.65 -8.51 18.33
CA ALA A 549 -2.99 -8.66 19.63
C ALA A 549 -1.89 -7.59 19.83
N TYR A 550 -2.25 -6.29 19.88
CA TYR A 550 -1.30 -5.22 20.23
C TYR A 550 -1.36 -4.86 21.72
N THR A 551 -0.21 -4.52 22.28
CA THR A 551 0.03 -4.32 23.72
C THR A 551 0.11 -2.84 24.14
N HIS A 552 -0.49 -1.93 23.37
CA HIS A 552 -0.22 -0.50 23.57
C HIS A 552 -0.72 0.01 24.92
N ASP A 553 -1.95 -0.38 25.29
CA ASP A 553 -2.61 -0.02 26.56
C ASP A 553 -2.94 -1.25 27.40
N LYS A 554 -2.36 -2.40 27.05
CA LYS A 554 -2.67 -3.72 27.60
C LYS A 554 -1.40 -4.54 27.76
N THR A 555 -1.40 -5.43 28.74
CA THR A 555 -0.41 -6.51 28.83
C THR A 555 -0.52 -7.43 27.61
N TRP A 556 0.52 -8.23 27.36
CA TRP A 556 0.51 -9.22 26.29
C TRP A 556 -0.65 -10.22 26.46
N GLU A 557 -0.88 -10.65 27.70
CA GLU A 557 -1.93 -11.58 28.09
C GLU A 557 -3.33 -11.00 27.84
N GLU A 558 -3.55 -9.72 28.17
CA GLU A 558 -4.82 -9.03 27.88
C GLU A 558 -5.04 -8.81 26.38
N GLY A 559 -3.97 -8.52 25.62
CA GLY A 559 -4.02 -8.40 24.16
C GLY A 559 -4.37 -9.74 23.49
N LYS A 560 -3.75 -10.83 23.95
CA LYS A 560 -4.04 -12.20 23.53
C LYS A 560 -5.50 -12.56 23.77
N ARG A 561 -5.96 -12.38 25.01
CA ARG A 561 -7.35 -12.69 25.39
C ARG A 561 -8.36 -11.87 24.60
N PHE A 562 -8.08 -10.58 24.39
CA PHE A 562 -8.92 -9.72 23.56
C PHE A 562 -9.01 -10.24 22.12
N PHE A 563 -7.89 -10.64 21.52
CA PHE A 563 -7.88 -11.24 20.18
C PHE A 563 -8.72 -12.53 20.13
N GLU A 564 -8.50 -13.46 21.06
CA GLU A 564 -9.23 -14.73 21.19
C GLU A 564 -10.75 -14.48 21.31
N ASP A 565 -11.16 -13.60 22.22
CA ASP A 565 -12.57 -13.28 22.47
C ASP A 565 -13.25 -12.65 21.25
N MET A 566 -12.55 -11.72 20.57
CA MET A 566 -13.10 -11.05 19.39
C MET A 566 -13.16 -11.97 18.17
N LEU A 567 -12.15 -12.81 17.96
CA LEU A 567 -12.16 -13.80 16.88
C LEU A 567 -13.28 -14.82 17.09
N LYS A 568 -13.45 -15.34 18.31
CA LYS A 568 -14.55 -16.22 18.68
C LYS A 568 -15.93 -15.59 18.44
N LYS A 569 -16.11 -14.32 18.82
CA LYS A 569 -17.35 -13.57 18.50
C LYS A 569 -17.59 -13.48 16.99
N SER A 570 -16.55 -13.20 16.21
CA SER A 570 -16.70 -13.13 14.75
C SER A 570 -17.10 -14.48 14.14
N PHE A 571 -16.55 -15.59 14.63
CA PHE A 571 -16.93 -16.91 14.14
C PHE A 571 -18.35 -17.31 14.56
N ARG A 572 -18.83 -16.86 15.72
CA ARG A 572 -20.23 -17.04 16.13
C ARG A 572 -21.19 -16.27 15.24
N GLU A 573 -20.82 -15.05 14.86
CA GLU A 573 -21.61 -14.28 13.89
C GLU A 573 -21.61 -14.94 12.51
N ILE A 574 -20.46 -15.44 12.04
CA ILE A 574 -20.37 -16.24 10.81
C ILE A 574 -21.29 -17.45 10.87
N TYR A 575 -21.26 -18.22 11.97
CA TYR A 575 -22.16 -19.35 12.18
C TYR A 575 -23.64 -18.92 12.14
N ARG A 576 -23.99 -17.83 12.83
CA ARG A 576 -25.36 -17.32 12.91
C ARG A 576 -25.92 -16.96 11.53
N VAL A 577 -25.13 -16.28 10.70
CA VAL A 577 -25.60 -15.78 9.40
C VAL A 577 -25.52 -16.82 8.28
N LEU A 578 -24.80 -17.92 8.48
CA LEU A 578 -24.75 -19.04 7.56
C LEU A 578 -26.04 -19.86 7.64
N LYS A 579 -26.59 -20.23 6.49
CA LYS A 579 -27.71 -21.18 6.41
C LYS A 579 -27.32 -22.55 6.97
N PRO A 580 -28.31 -23.39 7.37
CA PRO A 580 -28.04 -24.79 7.65
C PRO A 580 -27.38 -25.48 6.45
N ASN A 581 -26.28 -26.20 6.69
CA ASN A 581 -25.41 -26.79 5.67
C ASN A 581 -24.67 -25.78 4.76
N GLY A 582 -24.67 -24.49 5.11
CA GLY A 582 -23.81 -23.49 4.49
C GLY A 582 -22.34 -23.74 4.78
N ILE A 583 -21.46 -23.30 3.87
CA ILE A 583 -20.02 -23.59 3.96
C ILE A 583 -19.21 -22.36 4.39
N ALA A 584 -18.31 -22.56 5.35
CA ALA A 584 -17.32 -21.56 5.75
C ALA A 584 -15.93 -21.98 5.23
N THR A 585 -15.29 -21.15 4.42
CA THR A 585 -13.86 -21.30 4.08
C THR A 585 -13.07 -20.21 4.79
N ILE A 586 -12.27 -20.60 5.78
CA ILE A 586 -11.48 -19.68 6.59
C ILE A 586 -10.01 -19.92 6.29
N VAL A 587 -9.35 -18.90 5.73
CA VAL A 587 -7.92 -18.91 5.48
C VAL A 587 -7.21 -18.36 6.70
N TYR A 588 -6.20 -19.05 7.21
CA TYR A 588 -5.39 -18.56 8.31
C TYR A 588 -3.91 -18.92 8.14
N ALA A 589 -3.03 -18.04 8.61
CA ALA A 589 -1.59 -18.21 8.52
C ALA A 589 -0.93 -17.68 9.80
N HIS A 590 -0.33 -18.59 10.58
CA HIS A 590 0.47 -18.22 11.74
C HIS A 590 1.76 -19.03 11.84
N LYS A 591 2.80 -18.44 12.43
CA LYS A 591 4.13 -19.07 12.56
C LYS A 591 4.29 -19.91 13.82
N THR A 592 3.42 -19.74 14.80
CA THR A 592 3.51 -20.40 16.11
C THR A 592 2.29 -21.27 16.35
N THR A 593 2.50 -22.38 17.05
CA THR A 593 1.43 -23.31 17.48
C THR A 593 0.36 -22.59 18.31
N GLU A 594 0.76 -21.72 19.24
CA GLU A 594 -0.18 -20.95 20.08
C GLU A 594 -1.18 -20.11 19.27
N GLY A 595 -0.73 -19.52 18.16
CA GLY A 595 -1.64 -18.76 17.28
C GLY A 595 -2.63 -19.66 16.54
N TRP A 596 -2.26 -20.92 16.25
CA TRP A 596 -3.16 -21.90 15.67
C TRP A 596 -4.15 -22.47 16.71
N GLU A 597 -3.70 -22.74 17.93
CA GLU A 597 -4.57 -23.18 19.04
C GLU A 597 -5.68 -22.17 19.31
N THR A 598 -5.34 -20.88 19.27
CA THR A 598 -6.30 -19.78 19.40
C THR A 598 -7.44 -19.89 18.38
N VAL A 599 -7.10 -20.08 17.10
CA VAL A 599 -8.10 -20.18 16.02
C VAL A 599 -8.94 -21.44 16.15
N ILE A 600 -8.30 -22.58 16.45
CA ILE A 600 -9.00 -23.86 16.61
C ILE A 600 -10.01 -23.77 17.76
N ASN A 601 -9.62 -23.22 18.91
CA ASN A 601 -10.52 -23.03 20.04
C ASN A 601 -11.68 -22.09 19.70
N ALA A 602 -11.40 -20.98 19.00
CA ALA A 602 -12.43 -20.06 18.54
C ALA A 602 -13.43 -20.73 17.57
N LEU A 603 -12.97 -21.63 16.69
CA LEU A 603 -13.81 -22.40 15.78
C LEU A 603 -14.67 -23.43 16.52
N LEU A 604 -14.08 -24.18 17.45
CA LEU A 604 -14.81 -25.17 18.26
C LEU A 604 -15.94 -24.52 19.08
N ASP A 605 -15.71 -23.30 19.57
CA ASP A 605 -16.68 -22.57 20.38
C ASP A 605 -17.69 -21.71 19.59
N SER A 606 -17.61 -21.71 18.24
CA SER A 606 -18.48 -20.92 17.39
C SER A 606 -19.74 -21.65 16.91
N GLY A 607 -19.75 -22.98 16.97
CA GLY A 607 -20.78 -23.83 16.37
C GLY A 607 -20.45 -24.31 14.96
N LEU A 608 -19.34 -23.85 14.36
CA LEU A 608 -18.83 -24.38 13.09
C LEU A 608 -18.21 -25.77 13.28
N ILE A 609 -18.33 -26.62 12.27
CA ILE A 609 -17.73 -27.96 12.25
C ILE A 609 -16.64 -27.97 11.18
N VAL A 610 -15.42 -28.35 11.57
CA VAL A 610 -14.30 -28.48 10.64
C VAL A 610 -14.43 -29.81 9.89
N THR A 611 -14.59 -29.75 8.57
CA THR A 611 -14.73 -30.95 7.72
C THR A 611 -13.48 -31.26 6.91
N ALA A 612 -12.66 -30.26 6.58
CA ALA A 612 -11.39 -30.43 5.87
C ALA A 612 -10.39 -29.31 6.18
N SER A 613 -9.10 -29.55 5.93
CA SER A 613 -8.03 -28.55 6.06
C SER A 613 -6.95 -28.74 4.99
N TRP A 614 -6.56 -27.66 4.29
CA TRP A 614 -5.63 -27.72 3.16
C TRP A 614 -4.42 -26.77 3.33
N PRO A 615 -3.17 -27.26 3.28
CA PRO A 615 -1.99 -26.42 3.47
C PRO A 615 -1.55 -25.73 2.17
N ILE A 616 -2.04 -24.52 1.89
CA ILE A 616 -1.68 -23.76 0.68
C ILE A 616 -0.46 -22.86 0.93
N HIS A 617 0.54 -22.89 0.05
CA HIS A 617 1.68 -21.99 0.13
C HIS A 617 1.38 -20.65 -0.54
N THR A 618 0.94 -19.67 0.26
CA THR A 618 0.61 -18.33 -0.24
C THR A 618 1.66 -17.27 0.10
N GLU A 619 2.63 -17.51 0.99
CA GLU A 619 3.58 -16.50 1.50
C GLU A 619 4.97 -16.53 0.84
N MET A 620 5.67 -15.39 0.79
CA MET A 620 7.08 -15.37 0.33
C MET A 620 7.99 -15.93 1.43
N GLN A 621 8.96 -16.77 1.07
CA GLN A 621 9.93 -17.32 2.05
C GLN A 621 10.78 -16.21 2.73
N ALA A 622 10.94 -15.05 2.09
CA ALA A 622 11.71 -13.93 2.63
C ALA A 622 10.93 -13.14 3.70
N ARG A 623 11.55 -12.93 4.88
CA ARG A 623 10.97 -12.12 5.96
C ARG A 623 10.87 -10.64 5.58
N LEU A 624 9.67 -10.06 5.67
CA LEU A 624 9.43 -8.62 5.46
C LEU A 624 9.83 -7.74 6.67
N ARG A 625 9.99 -8.34 7.85
CA ARG A 625 10.48 -7.70 9.08
C ARG A 625 11.64 -8.51 9.66
N ALA A 626 12.77 -7.86 9.95
CA ALA A 626 13.84 -8.43 10.76
C ALA A 626 13.50 -8.23 12.26
N LYS A 627 13.92 -9.17 13.11
CA LYS A 627 13.75 -9.07 14.58
C LYS A 627 14.46 -7.82 15.11
#